data_AF-L7VTX0-F1
#
_entry.id   AF-L7VTX0-F1
#
_cell.length_a   1.000
_cell.length_b   1.000
_cell.length_c   1.000
_cell.angle_alpha   90.00
_cell.angle_beta   90.00
_cell.angle_gamma   90.00
#
_symmetry.space_group_name_H-M   'P 1'
#
loop_
_entity.id
_entity.type
_entity.pdbx_description
1 polymer ?
#
loop_
_entity_poly.entity_id
_entity_poly.type
_entity_poly.pdbx_seq_one_letter_code
_entity_poly.pdbx_strand_id
1 'polypeptide(L)'
;MSDFSTEPERKPLTHDMFMKPDAEQKKAESPGAVPGMQWPGLSGLLGGGGSVNPLLAQGLFGHYADTPQSVLQTPGPTAGPLASLVEPKPTLADYRDHGDKDLDEQIRYNRELRGLIDKGGPIKPEITKAETDRLNEGREDLLGDLKERSGVYDTEIAAISGKLPEKLPKNLTPEQQELVKQKTELETEKNKYSDQQTALQRWHDRNEINSINDQLKDPSLTPEAKQKLLSTKKTLATGLLSTTKQYEQFDPRWGSTVYGKDKSYTSMTEAGCGPTALAMMMDFADQEDPEGRHSRGEKDPYTPRKMADYATNHGRVKGSGTNGDKMMGDLSKSYPGFTGQSVGKLANAVESLNNGVPVMFLGHDIHGTRADGTDTKYGGHYMLLNGVSDDGKKFNVNDGGRNKSRNIRTISDKQLRDGSAGYWNVKHNTH
;
A
#
# COMPACT_ATOMS: atom_id res chain seq x y z
N MET A 1 45.99 46.86 -19.25
CA MET A 1 46.41 46.18 -20.49
C MET A 1 45.98 44.72 -20.35
N SER A 2 44.95 44.34 -21.11
CA SER A 2 44.64 43.03 -21.73
C SER A 2 44.84 41.72 -20.93
N ASP A 3 43.95 40.72 -20.96
CA ASP A 3 42.63 40.51 -21.56
C ASP A 3 42.02 39.21 -20.97
N PHE A 4 40.68 39.20 -20.90
CA PHE A 4 39.69 38.12 -20.91
C PHE A 4 40.09 36.63 -20.83
N SER A 5 39.39 35.86 -19.97
CA SER A 5 38.35 34.93 -20.44
C SER A 5 37.49 34.38 -19.29
N THR A 6 36.18 34.35 -19.51
CA THR A 6 35.08 34.22 -18.54
C THR A 6 34.50 32.81 -18.47
N GLU A 7 34.01 32.47 -17.28
CA GLU A 7 33.14 31.33 -16.97
C GLU A 7 31.84 31.31 -17.80
N PRO A 8 31.25 30.13 -18.09
CA PRO A 8 29.95 30.07 -18.74
C PRO A 8 28.78 30.15 -17.74
N GLU A 9 28.00 31.24 -17.84
CA GLU A 9 26.68 31.40 -17.24
C GLU A 9 25.69 30.32 -17.74
N ARG A 10 25.01 29.65 -16.80
CA ARG A 10 23.80 28.86 -17.08
C ARG A 10 22.61 29.79 -17.19
N LYS A 11 22.05 29.91 -18.40
CA LYS A 11 20.73 30.54 -18.62
C LYS A 11 19.59 29.51 -18.47
N PRO A 12 18.42 29.92 -17.95
CA PRO A 12 17.25 29.07 -17.82
C PRO A 12 16.57 28.82 -19.17
N LEU A 13 16.08 27.59 -19.39
CA LEU A 13 15.31 27.20 -20.57
C LEU A 13 13.90 27.80 -20.50
N THR A 14 13.62 28.79 -21.34
CA THR A 14 12.25 29.28 -21.60
C THR A 14 11.65 28.64 -22.85
N HIS A 15 10.33 28.46 -22.79
CA HIS A 15 9.40 28.19 -23.88
C HIS A 15 9.82 28.84 -25.20
N ASP A 16 9.96 28.03 -26.27
CA ASP A 16 9.60 28.36 -27.65
C ASP A 16 10.41 27.51 -28.63
N MET A 17 10.06 26.23 -28.80
CA MET A 17 10.34 25.50 -30.04
C MET A 17 9.23 24.47 -30.27
N PHE A 18 8.83 24.32 -31.53
CA PHE A 18 7.73 23.48 -32.07
C PHE A 18 6.36 24.16 -32.23
N MET A 19 6.32 25.14 -33.14
CA MET A 19 5.19 25.33 -34.06
C MET A 19 5.72 25.31 -35.49
N LYS A 20 5.21 24.41 -36.33
CA LYS A 20 4.92 24.71 -37.73
C LYS A 20 3.60 24.04 -38.15
N PRO A 21 2.78 24.72 -38.99
CA PRO A 21 1.44 24.31 -39.36
C PRO A 21 1.38 23.74 -40.80
N ASP A 22 0.25 23.10 -41.14
CA ASP A 22 -0.53 23.22 -42.41
C ASP A 22 -1.67 22.17 -42.36
N ALA A 23 -2.94 22.61 -42.31
CA ALA A 23 -3.92 22.69 -43.43
C ALA A 23 -4.35 21.28 -43.93
N GLU A 24 -5.63 20.87 -43.98
CA GLU A 24 -6.81 21.53 -44.55
C GLU A 24 -8.13 21.11 -43.89
N GLN A 25 -9.12 22.00 -44.02
CA GLN A 25 -10.52 21.86 -43.64
C GLN A 25 -11.30 20.88 -44.54
N LYS A 26 -12.30 20.20 -43.97
CA LYS A 26 -13.64 20.09 -44.58
C LYS A 26 -14.74 19.89 -43.51
N LYS A 27 -15.62 20.90 -43.43
CA LYS A 27 -17.03 20.88 -42.95
C LYS A 27 -17.81 19.78 -43.67
N ALA A 28 -18.97 19.26 -43.25
CA ALA A 28 -19.91 19.33 -42.13
C ALA A 28 -20.71 18.01 -42.23
N GLU A 29 -21.41 17.49 -41.23
CA GLU A 29 -22.81 17.81 -40.92
C GLU A 29 -23.24 16.91 -39.73
N SER A 30 -24.03 17.47 -38.81
CA SER A 30 -24.98 16.73 -37.99
C SER A 30 -26.36 17.21 -38.42
N PRO A 31 -27.41 16.39 -38.34
CA PRO A 31 -28.19 16.38 -37.09
C PRO A 31 -28.90 15.06 -36.77
N GLY A 32 -29.37 14.91 -35.51
CA GLY A 32 -30.61 14.17 -35.28
C GLY A 32 -30.67 13.27 -34.05
N ALA A 33 -31.33 13.80 -33.02
CA ALA A 33 -32.34 13.15 -32.17
C ALA A 33 -32.01 11.88 -31.34
N VAL A 34 -32.09 12.07 -30.02
CA VAL A 34 -32.52 11.10 -28.99
C VAL A 34 -34.07 11.15 -29.00
N PRO A 35 -34.86 10.04 -28.92
CA PRO A 35 -35.15 9.39 -27.63
C PRO A 35 -35.50 7.88 -27.68
N GLY A 36 -35.44 7.19 -26.54
CA GLY A 36 -36.06 5.85 -26.44
C GLY A 36 -35.62 5.02 -25.24
N MET A 37 -36.14 5.36 -24.06
CA MET A 37 -36.20 4.46 -22.91
C MET A 37 -37.23 3.37 -23.21
N GLN A 38 -36.82 2.10 -23.31
CA GLN A 38 -37.71 0.95 -23.28
C GLN A 38 -37.06 -0.18 -22.48
N TRP A 39 -37.66 -0.48 -21.33
CA TRP A 39 -37.53 -1.77 -20.66
C TRP A 39 -38.57 -2.72 -21.24
N PRO A 40 -38.20 -3.99 -21.49
CA PRO A 40 -39.13 -5.06 -21.21
C PRO A 40 -38.47 -6.21 -20.43
N GLY A 41 -39.17 -6.61 -19.37
CA GLY A 41 -39.72 -7.96 -19.29
C GLY A 41 -38.76 -9.13 -19.09
N LEU A 42 -38.72 -9.58 -17.83
CA LEU A 42 -38.49 -10.96 -17.42
C LEU A 42 -39.23 -11.99 -18.31
N SER A 43 -38.50 -12.98 -18.82
CA SER A 43 -38.82 -14.42 -18.74
C SER A 43 -37.84 -15.27 -19.56
N GLY A 44 -37.32 -16.36 -18.97
CA GLY A 44 -37.07 -17.59 -19.74
C GLY A 44 -35.64 -18.14 -19.83
N LEU A 45 -35.21 -18.84 -18.77
CA LEU A 45 -34.52 -20.13 -18.74
C LEU A 45 -33.22 -20.41 -19.56
N LEU A 46 -32.23 -20.86 -18.78
CA LEU A 46 -31.26 -21.95 -19.00
C LEU A 46 -30.07 -21.71 -19.94
N GLY A 47 -28.88 -21.72 -19.33
CA GLY A 47 -27.69 -22.32 -19.94
C GLY A 47 -26.39 -21.55 -19.69
N GLY A 48 -25.47 -22.17 -18.95
CA GLY A 48 -24.04 -21.82 -19.00
C GLY A 48 -23.52 -21.10 -17.76
N GLY A 49 -23.20 -21.88 -16.73
CA GLY A 49 -22.47 -21.42 -15.56
C GLY A 49 -21.08 -20.89 -15.92
N GLY A 50 -20.77 -19.73 -15.34
CA GLY A 50 -19.46 -19.10 -15.38
C GLY A 50 -19.35 -18.14 -14.20
N SER A 51 -19.53 -18.67 -12.97
CA SER A 51 -19.26 -17.90 -11.76
C SER A 51 -17.74 -17.75 -11.61
N VAL A 52 -17.25 -16.55 -11.91
CA VAL A 52 -15.93 -16.09 -11.53
C VAL A 52 -15.83 -16.08 -10.00
N ASN A 53 -15.13 -17.07 -9.45
CA ASN A 53 -14.69 -17.11 -8.06
C ASN A 53 -13.68 -15.97 -7.82
N PRO A 54 -13.93 -15.02 -6.89
CA PRO A 54 -12.91 -14.13 -6.41
C PRO A 54 -12.15 -14.83 -5.26
N LEU A 55 -11.45 -15.91 -5.58
CA LEU A 55 -10.64 -16.69 -4.63
C LEU A 55 -9.22 -16.80 -5.22
N LEU A 56 -8.55 -15.66 -5.35
CA LEU A 56 -7.16 -15.58 -5.81
C LEU A 56 -6.48 -14.25 -5.37
N ALA A 57 -6.70 -13.87 -4.11
CA ALA A 57 -5.93 -12.80 -3.44
C ALA A 57 -5.42 -13.17 -2.05
N GLN A 58 -5.68 -14.40 -1.55
CA GLN A 58 -5.29 -14.84 -0.20
C GLN A 58 -3.92 -15.56 -0.13
N GLY A 59 -3.10 -15.47 -1.18
CA GLY A 59 -1.82 -16.19 -1.26
C GLY A 59 -0.55 -15.38 -0.97
N LEU A 60 -0.65 -14.16 -0.43
CA LEU A 60 0.51 -13.25 -0.31
C LEU A 60 0.77 -12.65 1.08
N PHE A 61 0.15 -13.18 2.14
CA PHE A 61 0.68 -12.99 3.48
C PHE A 61 1.66 -14.13 3.77
N GLY A 62 2.88 -13.95 3.27
CA GLY A 62 3.99 -14.86 3.53
C GLY A 62 4.30 -14.91 5.02
N HIS A 63 4.43 -16.13 5.52
CA HIS A 63 5.20 -16.54 6.70
C HIS A 63 5.35 -15.48 7.80
N TYR A 64 4.47 -15.53 8.79
CA TYR A 64 4.80 -15.06 10.13
C TYR A 64 6.03 -15.87 10.58
N ALA A 65 7.21 -15.26 10.44
CA ALA A 65 8.39 -15.76 11.11
C ALA A 65 8.16 -15.52 12.61
N ASP A 66 7.74 -16.58 13.31
CA ASP A 66 7.93 -16.69 14.74
C ASP A 66 9.36 -16.27 15.04
N THR A 67 9.51 -15.10 15.64
CA THR A 67 10.78 -14.68 16.19
C THR A 67 10.78 -15.27 17.60
N PRO A 68 11.57 -16.32 17.90
CA PRO A 68 11.60 -16.85 19.25
C PRO A 68 12.18 -15.77 20.15
N GLN A 69 11.35 -15.23 21.05
CA GLN A 69 11.82 -14.48 22.20
C GLN A 69 12.60 -15.46 23.10
N SER A 70 13.92 -15.50 22.92
CA SER A 70 14.83 -16.15 23.85
C SER A 70 14.89 -15.32 25.13
N VAL A 71 14.15 -15.75 26.14
CA VAL A 71 14.26 -15.25 27.51
C VAL A 71 15.57 -15.78 28.09
N LEU A 72 16.56 -14.90 28.24
CA LEU A 72 17.83 -15.19 28.90
C LEU A 72 17.57 -15.35 30.41
N GLN A 73 17.36 -16.57 30.89
CA GLN A 73 17.29 -16.88 32.32
C GLN A 73 18.69 -16.86 32.92
N THR A 74 18.92 -15.96 33.88
CA THR A 74 20.08 -16.01 34.79
C THR A 74 19.69 -16.78 36.06
N PRO A 75 20.57 -17.62 36.64
CA PRO A 75 20.22 -18.40 37.82
C PRO A 75 20.45 -17.58 39.10
N GLY A 76 19.39 -17.40 39.89
CA GLY A 76 19.39 -16.84 41.24
C GLY A 76 18.38 -17.57 42.14
N PRO A 77 18.54 -17.59 43.47
CA PRO A 77 18.44 -18.82 44.26
C PRO A 77 17.03 -19.23 44.66
N THR A 78 16.88 -20.55 44.76
CA THR A 78 15.81 -21.37 45.34
C THR A 78 14.83 -20.67 46.29
N ALA A 79 13.61 -20.43 45.81
CA ALA A 79 12.39 -20.31 46.61
C ALA A 79 11.42 -21.43 46.18
N GLY A 80 10.69 -22.01 47.14
CA GLY A 80 9.90 -23.23 47.00
C GLY A 80 8.73 -23.17 46.01
N PRO A 81 7.99 -24.29 45.84
CA PRO A 81 7.07 -24.48 44.71
C PRO A 81 5.77 -23.71 44.94
N LEU A 82 5.73 -22.45 44.54
CA LEU A 82 4.48 -21.84 44.10
C LEU A 82 4.25 -22.38 42.69
N ALA A 83 3.30 -23.30 42.57
CA ALA A 83 2.73 -23.68 41.29
C ALA A 83 2.23 -22.39 40.63
N SER A 84 2.97 -21.92 39.63
CA SER A 84 2.54 -20.86 38.73
C SER A 84 1.16 -21.27 38.20
N LEU A 85 0.12 -20.54 38.62
CA LEU A 85 -1.19 -20.58 37.99
C LEU A 85 -1.00 -20.05 36.57
N VAL A 86 -0.57 -20.92 35.66
CA VAL A 86 -0.61 -20.64 34.23
C VAL A 86 -2.10 -20.65 33.88
N GLU A 87 -2.66 -19.47 33.64
CA GLU A 87 -4.03 -19.36 33.17
C GLU A 87 -4.18 -20.22 31.90
N PRO A 88 -5.26 -21.01 31.78
CA PRO A 88 -5.47 -21.84 30.61
C PRO A 88 -5.55 -20.95 29.37
N LYS A 89 -4.88 -21.36 28.29
CA LYS A 89 -4.95 -20.65 27.01
C LYS A 89 -6.41 -20.60 26.52
N PRO A 90 -6.87 -19.47 25.98
CA PRO A 90 -8.22 -19.35 25.43
C PRO A 90 -8.49 -20.40 24.34
N THR A 91 -9.74 -20.86 24.28
CA THR A 91 -10.24 -21.84 23.32
C THR A 91 -11.16 -21.20 22.28
N LEU A 92 -11.51 -21.96 21.24
CA LEU A 92 -12.50 -21.53 20.25
C LEU A 92 -13.87 -21.22 20.89
N ALA A 93 -14.26 -21.98 21.91
CA ALA A 93 -15.51 -21.75 22.63
C ALA A 93 -15.48 -20.42 23.39
N ASP A 94 -14.36 -20.10 24.04
CA ASP A 94 -14.20 -18.85 24.79
C ASP A 94 -14.41 -17.61 23.89
N TYR A 95 -13.86 -17.64 22.66
CA TYR A 95 -14.08 -16.56 21.69
C TYR A 95 -15.51 -16.51 21.15
N ARG A 96 -16.14 -17.66 20.88
CA ARG A 96 -17.53 -17.71 20.40
C ARG A 96 -18.53 -17.22 21.45
N ASP A 97 -18.30 -17.50 22.73
CA ASP A 97 -19.23 -17.15 23.80
C ASP A 97 -19.09 -15.68 24.24
N HIS A 98 -17.84 -15.23 24.44
CA HIS A 98 -17.52 -13.94 25.05
C HIS A 98 -16.44 -13.15 24.31
N GLY A 99 -15.31 -13.76 23.93
CA GLY A 99 -14.14 -13.01 23.44
C GLY A 99 -14.39 -12.17 22.18
N ASP A 100 -15.26 -12.61 21.28
CA ASP A 100 -15.64 -11.81 20.11
C ASP A 100 -16.34 -10.49 20.50
N LYS A 101 -17.16 -10.51 21.55
CA LYS A 101 -17.87 -9.30 22.02
C LYS A 101 -16.90 -8.32 22.68
N ASP A 102 -15.94 -8.84 23.44
CA ASP A 102 -14.91 -8.03 24.09
C ASP A 102 -14.04 -7.34 23.03
N LEU A 103 -13.65 -8.08 21.97
CA LEU A 103 -12.95 -7.51 20.81
C LEU A 103 -13.78 -6.44 20.09
N ASP A 104 -15.06 -6.69 19.84
CA ASP A 104 -15.97 -5.71 19.22
C ASP A 104 -16.07 -4.42 20.08
N GLU A 105 -16.08 -4.55 21.40
CA GLU A 105 -16.10 -3.44 22.35
C GLU A 105 -14.78 -2.66 22.38
N GLN A 106 -13.63 -3.34 22.41
CA GLN A 106 -12.31 -2.69 22.31
C GLN A 106 -12.15 -1.93 20.99
N ILE A 107 -12.56 -2.54 19.87
CA ILE A 107 -12.56 -1.90 18.56
C ILE A 107 -13.42 -0.62 18.58
N ARG A 108 -14.62 -0.69 19.15
CA ARG A 108 -15.50 0.48 19.29
C ARG A 108 -14.82 1.56 20.16
N TYR A 109 -14.26 1.18 21.29
CA TYR A 109 -13.60 2.10 22.22
C TYR A 109 -12.43 2.85 21.56
N ASN A 110 -11.53 2.14 20.87
CA ASN A 110 -10.40 2.74 20.16
C ASN A 110 -10.87 3.74 19.09
N ARG A 111 -11.93 3.41 18.34
CA ARG A 111 -12.52 4.31 17.33
C ARG A 111 -13.15 5.56 17.94
N GLU A 112 -13.86 5.41 19.07
CA GLU A 112 -14.45 6.54 19.79
C GLU A 112 -13.37 7.48 20.34
N LEU A 113 -12.33 6.91 20.96
CA LEU A 113 -11.19 7.67 21.47
C LEU A 113 -10.44 8.38 20.35
N ARG A 114 -10.21 7.70 19.21
CA ARG A 114 -9.67 8.34 18.01
C ARG A 114 -10.53 9.51 17.54
N GLY A 115 -11.85 9.32 17.47
CA GLY A 115 -12.78 10.37 17.07
C GLY A 115 -12.80 11.58 18.03
N LEU A 116 -12.53 11.36 19.32
CA LEU A 116 -12.36 12.43 20.30
C LEU A 116 -11.06 13.21 20.06
N ILE A 117 -9.95 12.52 19.85
CA ILE A 117 -8.65 13.14 19.54
C ILE A 117 -8.73 13.98 18.26
N ASP A 118 -9.33 13.44 17.19
CA ASP A 118 -9.48 14.14 15.92
C ASP A 118 -10.38 15.39 16.03
N LYS A 119 -11.39 15.39 16.92
CA LYS A 119 -12.27 16.54 17.18
C LYS A 119 -11.71 17.56 18.18
N GLY A 120 -10.84 17.11 19.09
CA GLY A 120 -10.33 17.92 20.21
C GLY A 120 -9.55 19.15 19.77
N GLY A 121 -8.95 19.11 18.58
CA GLY A 121 -8.16 20.22 18.04
C GLY A 121 -7.01 20.68 18.97
N PRO A 122 -6.27 21.74 18.63
CA PRO A 122 -5.10 22.20 19.39
C PRO A 122 -5.44 22.86 20.75
N ILE A 123 -6.65 22.70 21.28
CA ILE A 123 -7.17 23.52 22.39
C ILE A 123 -6.73 22.97 23.76
N LYS A 124 -6.29 21.71 23.87
CA LYS A 124 -5.78 21.12 25.14
C LYS A 124 -4.63 20.11 24.92
N PRO A 125 -3.38 20.56 24.77
CA PRO A 125 -2.23 19.71 24.41
C PRO A 125 -1.95 18.58 25.41
N GLU A 126 -2.18 18.83 26.71
CA GLU A 126 -1.93 17.86 27.78
C GLU A 126 -3.01 16.77 27.83
N ILE A 127 -4.24 17.09 27.43
CA ILE A 127 -5.33 16.10 27.30
C ILE A 127 -5.09 15.22 26.07
N THR A 128 -4.59 15.80 24.97
CA THR A 128 -4.33 15.03 23.74
C THR A 128 -3.21 14.02 23.89
N LYS A 129 -2.14 14.30 24.66
CA LYS A 129 -1.03 13.34 24.78
C LYS A 129 -1.44 12.09 25.57
N ALA A 130 -2.04 12.25 26.75
CA ALA A 130 -2.47 11.11 27.57
C ALA A 130 -3.54 10.27 26.85
N GLU A 131 -4.44 10.91 26.11
CA GLU A 131 -5.43 10.21 25.29
C GLU A 131 -4.81 9.49 24.10
N THR A 132 -3.81 10.09 23.43
CA THR A 132 -3.05 9.42 22.35
C THR A 132 -2.26 8.23 22.89
N ASP A 133 -1.57 8.38 24.03
CA ASP A 133 -0.82 7.30 24.66
C ASP A 133 -1.77 6.14 25.02
N ARG A 134 -2.91 6.44 25.65
CA ARG A 134 -3.96 5.46 25.96
C ARG A 134 -4.53 4.78 24.72
N LEU A 135 -4.74 5.53 23.63
CA LEU A 135 -5.20 4.96 22.36
C LEU A 135 -4.16 4.00 21.78
N ASN A 136 -2.88 4.36 21.84
CA ASN A 136 -1.81 3.52 21.33
C ASN A 136 -1.65 2.24 22.17
N GLU A 137 -1.74 2.34 23.50
CA GLU A 137 -1.80 1.17 24.39
C GLU A 137 -2.98 0.26 24.02
N GLY A 138 -4.20 0.81 23.91
CA GLY A 138 -5.37 0.05 23.51
C GLY A 138 -5.31 -0.56 22.11
N ARG A 139 -4.50 0.01 21.20
CA ARG A 139 -4.25 -0.57 19.86
C ARG A 139 -3.28 -1.75 19.93
N GLU A 140 -2.25 -1.67 20.78
CA GLU A 140 -1.31 -2.78 21.01
C GLU A 140 -2.01 -3.96 21.71
N ASP A 141 -2.80 -3.69 22.74
CA ASP A 141 -3.58 -4.71 23.45
C ASP A 141 -4.54 -5.42 22.48
N LEU A 142 -5.31 -4.66 21.72
CA LEU A 142 -6.22 -5.20 20.72
C LEU A 142 -5.49 -6.03 19.64
N LEU A 143 -4.30 -5.60 19.20
CA LEU A 143 -3.50 -6.38 18.23
C LEU A 143 -3.05 -7.71 18.85
N GLY A 144 -2.68 -7.71 20.13
CA GLY A 144 -2.35 -8.93 20.90
C GLY A 144 -3.53 -9.91 20.93
N ASP A 145 -4.70 -9.45 21.34
CA ASP A 145 -5.92 -10.26 21.46
C ASP A 145 -6.36 -10.80 20.08
N LEU A 146 -6.29 -9.98 19.03
CA LEU A 146 -6.61 -10.40 17.66
C LEU A 146 -5.64 -11.47 17.16
N LYS A 147 -4.34 -11.35 17.46
CA LYS A 147 -3.35 -12.38 17.12
C LYS A 147 -3.63 -13.68 17.84
N GLU A 148 -3.87 -13.63 19.15
CA GLU A 148 -4.21 -14.80 19.95
C GLU A 148 -5.44 -15.51 19.39
N ARG A 149 -6.52 -14.76 19.14
CA ARG A 149 -7.73 -15.28 18.50
C ARG A 149 -7.41 -15.95 17.17
N SER A 150 -6.71 -15.26 16.27
CA SER A 150 -6.36 -15.80 14.96
C SER A 150 -5.54 -17.10 15.06
N GLY A 151 -4.66 -17.20 16.07
CA GLY A 151 -3.86 -18.39 16.36
C GLY A 151 -4.67 -19.58 16.89
N VAL A 152 -5.72 -19.34 17.67
CA VAL A 152 -6.68 -20.38 18.08
C VAL A 152 -7.39 -20.95 16.86
N TYR A 153 -7.91 -20.09 15.98
CA TYR A 153 -8.53 -20.52 14.72
C TYR A 153 -7.55 -21.27 13.81
N ASP A 154 -6.30 -20.80 13.70
CA ASP A 154 -5.27 -21.48 12.91
C ASP A 154 -4.97 -22.90 13.41
N THR A 155 -4.95 -23.08 14.73
CA THR A 155 -4.75 -24.39 15.35
C THR A 155 -5.89 -25.35 15.00
N GLU A 156 -7.14 -24.89 15.08
CA GLU A 156 -8.32 -25.70 14.74
C GLU A 156 -8.39 -26.02 13.24
N ILE A 157 -8.12 -25.05 12.38
CA ILE A 157 -8.07 -25.23 10.92
C ILE A 157 -6.96 -26.22 10.54
N ALA A 158 -5.79 -26.15 11.18
CA ALA A 158 -4.70 -27.09 10.98
C ALA A 158 -5.09 -28.52 11.41
N ALA A 159 -5.77 -28.66 12.55
CA ALA A 159 -6.26 -29.95 13.03
C ALA A 159 -7.27 -30.60 12.07
N ILE A 160 -8.20 -29.82 11.50
CA ILE A 160 -9.12 -30.31 10.46
C ILE A 160 -8.37 -30.64 9.18
N SER A 161 -7.44 -29.77 8.75
CA SER A 161 -6.66 -29.98 7.53
C SER A 161 -5.80 -31.25 7.61
N GLY A 162 -5.28 -31.60 8.78
CA GLY A 162 -4.53 -32.84 9.00
C GLY A 162 -5.37 -34.12 8.89
N LYS A 163 -6.71 -34.03 8.97
CA LYS A 163 -7.64 -35.15 8.74
C LYS A 163 -8.03 -35.30 7.27
N LEU A 164 -7.80 -34.28 6.46
CA LEU A 164 -8.09 -34.29 5.03
C LEU A 164 -6.85 -34.76 4.24
N PRO A 165 -7.04 -35.48 3.12
CA PRO A 165 -5.92 -35.80 2.24
C PRO A 165 -5.36 -34.52 1.61
N GLU A 166 -4.04 -34.50 1.35
CA GLU A 166 -3.34 -33.36 0.73
C GLU A 166 -3.99 -32.92 -0.59
N LYS A 167 -4.53 -33.87 -1.36
CA LYS A 167 -5.34 -33.62 -2.54
C LYS A 167 -6.73 -34.20 -2.34
N LEU A 168 -7.73 -33.31 -2.36
CA LEU A 168 -9.12 -33.71 -2.26
C LEU A 168 -9.54 -34.54 -3.49
N PRO A 169 -10.17 -35.72 -3.30
CA PRO A 169 -10.71 -36.50 -4.41
C PRO A 169 -11.90 -35.78 -5.06
N LYS A 170 -12.19 -36.10 -6.32
CA LYS A 170 -13.33 -35.52 -7.05
C LYS A 170 -14.68 -35.80 -6.37
N ASN A 171 -14.80 -36.96 -5.72
CA ASN A 171 -15.98 -37.36 -4.97
C ASN A 171 -15.60 -37.48 -3.50
N LEU A 172 -16.01 -36.50 -2.70
CA LEU A 172 -15.77 -36.50 -1.26
C LEU A 172 -16.72 -37.48 -0.56
N THR A 173 -16.20 -38.24 0.40
CA THR A 173 -17.06 -39.00 1.32
C THR A 173 -17.89 -38.03 2.17
N PRO A 174 -19.03 -38.46 2.76
CA PRO A 174 -19.82 -37.59 3.64
C PRO A 174 -18.99 -36.97 4.78
N GLU A 175 -18.06 -37.74 5.34
CA GLU A 175 -17.13 -37.27 6.38
C GLU A 175 -16.18 -36.17 5.86
N GLN A 176 -15.62 -36.35 4.65
CA GLN A 176 -14.78 -35.33 4.03
C GLN A 176 -15.55 -34.07 3.68
N GLN A 177 -16.80 -34.19 3.24
CA GLN A 177 -17.68 -33.04 2.97
C GLN A 177 -17.90 -32.22 4.25
N GLU A 178 -18.17 -32.90 5.36
CA GLU A 178 -18.37 -32.26 6.66
C GLU A 178 -17.11 -31.56 7.16
N LEU A 179 -15.93 -32.20 7.06
CA LEU A 179 -14.66 -31.57 7.43
C LEU A 179 -14.32 -30.34 6.57
N VAL A 180 -14.57 -30.41 5.25
CA VAL A 180 -14.38 -29.24 4.35
C VAL A 180 -15.31 -28.10 4.73
N LYS A 181 -16.57 -28.42 5.05
CA LYS A 181 -17.55 -27.42 5.50
C LYS A 181 -17.11 -26.76 6.81
N GLN A 182 -16.74 -27.55 7.83
CA GLN A 182 -16.24 -27.03 9.11
C GLN A 182 -15.00 -26.16 8.94
N LYS A 183 -14.04 -26.59 8.11
CA LYS A 183 -12.87 -25.78 7.76
C LYS A 183 -13.27 -24.44 7.16
N THR A 184 -14.20 -24.44 6.20
CA THR A 184 -14.68 -23.22 5.54
C THR A 184 -15.37 -22.27 6.52
N GLU A 185 -16.15 -22.80 7.45
CA GLU A 185 -16.79 -22.03 8.53
C GLU A 185 -15.75 -21.39 9.44
N LEU A 186 -14.74 -22.16 9.88
CA LEU A 186 -13.64 -21.62 10.69
C LEU A 186 -12.82 -20.57 9.95
N GLU A 187 -12.52 -20.77 8.68
CA GLU A 187 -11.83 -19.76 7.85
C GLU A 187 -12.66 -18.47 7.74
N THR A 188 -13.97 -18.60 7.60
CA THR A 188 -14.90 -17.45 7.57
C THR A 188 -14.90 -16.71 8.91
N GLU A 189 -15.01 -17.43 10.03
CA GLU A 189 -14.98 -16.87 11.38
C GLU A 189 -13.62 -16.24 11.74
N LYS A 190 -12.52 -16.86 11.33
CA LYS A 190 -11.17 -16.31 11.47
C LYS A 190 -11.07 -14.95 10.77
N ASN A 191 -11.61 -14.87 9.55
CA ASN A 191 -11.53 -13.67 8.72
C ASN A 191 -12.43 -12.50 9.19
N LYS A 192 -13.28 -12.70 10.20
CA LYS A 192 -14.14 -11.64 10.77
C LYS A 192 -13.36 -10.35 11.11
N TYR A 193 -12.15 -10.49 11.65
CA TYR A 193 -11.32 -9.36 12.09
C TYR A 193 -10.03 -9.17 11.28
N SER A 194 -9.86 -9.87 10.15
CA SER A 194 -8.59 -9.85 9.39
C SER A 194 -8.18 -8.45 8.97
N ASP A 195 -9.14 -7.63 8.58
CA ASP A 195 -8.92 -6.25 8.11
C ASP A 195 -8.42 -5.34 9.24
N GLN A 196 -9.00 -5.48 10.43
CA GLN A 196 -8.63 -4.71 11.61
C GLN A 196 -7.25 -5.16 12.14
N GLN A 197 -7.00 -6.47 12.19
CA GLN A 197 -5.71 -7.04 12.57
C GLN A 197 -4.60 -6.60 11.60
N THR A 198 -4.87 -6.61 10.29
CA THR A 198 -3.91 -6.18 9.26
C THR A 198 -3.57 -4.69 9.41
N ALA A 199 -4.58 -3.85 9.61
CA ALA A 199 -4.37 -2.41 9.80
C ALA A 199 -3.51 -2.11 11.04
N LEU A 200 -3.83 -2.75 12.17
CA LEU A 200 -3.07 -2.61 13.41
C LEU A 200 -1.65 -3.16 13.27
N GLN A 201 -1.46 -4.30 12.59
CA GLN A 201 -0.13 -4.85 12.35
C GLN A 201 0.75 -3.89 11.54
N ARG A 202 0.19 -3.25 10.51
CA ARG A 202 0.95 -2.27 9.71
C ARG A 202 1.33 -1.04 10.53
N TRP A 203 0.42 -0.55 11.36
CA TRP A 203 0.68 0.54 12.28
C TRP A 203 1.77 0.16 13.30
N HIS A 204 1.71 -1.05 13.86
CA HIS A 204 2.74 -1.59 14.75
C HIS A 204 4.10 -1.69 14.07
N ASP A 205 4.18 -2.29 12.87
CA ASP A 205 5.42 -2.42 12.09
C ASP A 205 6.05 -1.05 11.78
N ARG A 206 5.21 -0.05 11.46
CA ARG A 206 5.63 1.34 11.25
C ARG A 206 6.25 1.94 12.52
N ASN A 207 5.64 1.72 13.67
CA ASN A 207 6.16 2.20 14.95
C ASN A 207 7.45 1.48 15.35
N GLU A 208 7.55 0.17 15.11
CA GLU A 208 8.77 -0.58 15.38
C GLU A 208 9.93 -0.14 14.49
N ILE A 209 9.69 0.16 13.20
CA ILE A 209 10.70 0.78 12.34
C ILE A 209 11.18 2.12 12.91
N ASN A 210 10.27 2.95 13.45
CA ASN A 210 10.63 4.23 14.07
C ASN A 210 11.46 4.02 15.35
N SER A 211 11.06 3.08 16.21
CA SER A 211 11.80 2.67 17.41
C SER A 211 13.21 2.19 17.05
N ILE A 212 13.35 1.33 16.04
CA ILE A 212 14.65 0.85 15.55
C ILE A 212 15.49 2.02 15.02
N ASN A 213 14.89 2.98 14.30
CA ASN A 213 15.61 4.16 13.83
C ASN A 213 16.18 5.00 14.98
N ASP A 214 15.46 5.11 16.09
CA ASP A 214 15.94 5.80 17.28
C ASP A 214 17.05 5.03 17.99
N GLN A 215 16.90 3.70 18.14
CA GLN A 215 17.94 2.84 18.70
C GLN A 215 19.24 2.90 17.89
N LEU A 216 19.16 2.90 16.56
CA LEU A 216 20.32 2.95 15.66
C LEU A 216 21.15 4.26 15.78
N LYS A 217 20.63 5.29 16.45
CA LYS A 217 21.37 6.53 16.74
C LYS A 217 22.33 6.38 17.92
N ASP A 218 22.16 5.36 18.75
CA ASP A 218 23.01 5.13 19.92
C ASP A 218 24.43 4.73 19.48
N PRO A 219 25.46 5.56 19.79
CA PRO A 219 26.84 5.26 19.43
C PRO A 219 27.44 4.07 20.20
N SER A 220 26.79 3.61 21.28
CA SER A 220 27.25 2.49 22.11
C SER A 220 26.80 1.12 21.62
N LEU A 221 25.96 1.06 20.57
CA LEU A 221 25.50 -0.20 19.98
C LEU A 221 26.67 -1.06 19.50
N THR A 222 26.66 -2.33 19.91
CA THR A 222 27.62 -3.31 19.37
C THR A 222 27.33 -3.58 17.88
N PRO A 223 28.34 -4.02 17.10
CA PRO A 223 28.12 -4.40 15.71
C PRO A 223 27.01 -5.45 15.52
N GLU A 224 26.92 -6.43 16.42
CA GLU A 224 25.93 -7.51 16.36
C GLU A 224 24.51 -6.99 16.63
N ALA A 225 24.35 -6.15 17.67
CA ALA A 225 23.08 -5.52 17.99
C ALA A 225 22.60 -4.63 16.83
N LYS A 226 23.50 -3.84 16.27
CA LYS A 226 23.22 -3.00 15.09
C LYS A 226 22.79 -3.84 13.89
N GLN A 227 23.48 -4.95 13.61
CA GLN A 227 23.13 -5.84 12.50
C GLN A 227 21.75 -6.48 12.70
N LYS A 228 21.43 -6.90 13.92
CA LYS A 228 20.10 -7.44 14.25
C LYS A 228 19.01 -6.40 14.01
N LEU A 229 19.18 -5.18 14.52
CA LEU A 229 18.25 -4.07 14.31
C LEU A 229 18.03 -3.77 12.83
N LEU A 230 19.11 -3.67 12.03
CA LEU A 230 19.03 -3.46 10.59
C LEU A 230 18.30 -4.60 9.87
N SER A 231 18.55 -5.86 10.27
CA SER A 231 17.86 -7.02 9.72
C SER A 231 16.37 -7.01 10.03
N THR A 232 15.99 -6.72 11.28
CA THR A 232 14.57 -6.60 11.68
C THR A 232 13.89 -5.48 10.92
N LYS A 233 14.51 -4.29 10.86
CA LYS A 233 13.99 -3.15 10.11
C LYS A 233 13.75 -3.50 8.64
N LYS A 234 14.69 -4.22 8.01
CA LYS A 234 14.56 -4.66 6.62
C LYS A 234 13.36 -5.60 6.44
N THR A 235 13.18 -6.57 7.33
CA THR A 235 12.04 -7.50 7.27
C THR A 235 10.72 -6.73 7.35
N LEU A 236 10.59 -5.83 8.33
CA LEU A 236 9.39 -4.99 8.50
C LEU A 236 9.14 -4.11 7.27
N ALA A 237 10.17 -3.41 6.79
CA ALA A 237 10.06 -2.55 5.61
C ALA A 237 9.65 -3.33 4.35
N THR A 238 10.21 -4.52 4.15
CA THR A 238 9.86 -5.40 3.03
C THR A 238 8.41 -5.88 3.14
N GLY A 239 7.99 -6.27 4.34
CA GLY A 239 6.61 -6.67 4.65
C GLY A 239 5.63 -5.54 4.32
N LEU A 240 5.87 -4.33 4.82
CA LEU A 240 5.05 -3.16 4.51
C LEU A 240 4.97 -2.91 3.01
N LEU A 241 6.12 -2.78 2.32
CA LEU A 241 6.17 -2.46 0.89
C LEU A 241 5.51 -3.52 0.00
N SER A 242 5.48 -4.78 0.43
CA SER A 242 4.85 -5.88 -0.31
C SER A 242 3.34 -5.72 -0.48
N THR A 243 2.68 -4.92 0.36
CA THR A 243 1.23 -4.66 0.26
C THR A 243 0.88 -3.56 -0.75
N THR A 244 1.88 -2.99 -1.43
CA THR A 244 1.65 -1.94 -2.42
C THR A 244 0.79 -2.48 -3.56
N LYS A 245 -0.44 -1.97 -3.66
CA LYS A 245 -1.38 -2.36 -4.70
C LYS A 245 -0.91 -1.88 -6.06
N GLN A 246 -0.90 -2.78 -7.04
CA GLN A 246 -0.61 -2.43 -8.42
C GLN A 246 -1.88 -1.92 -9.11
N TYR A 247 -1.81 -0.72 -9.67
CA TYR A 247 -2.80 -0.20 -10.61
C TYR A 247 -2.24 -0.13 -12.03
N GLU A 248 -3.13 -0.20 -13.02
CA GLU A 248 -2.77 -0.15 -14.44
C GLU A 248 -3.47 1.05 -15.08
N GLN A 249 -2.72 1.93 -15.75
CA GLN A 249 -3.32 3.14 -16.36
C GLN A 249 -4.25 2.81 -17.54
N PHE A 250 -4.11 1.62 -18.13
CA PHE A 250 -4.92 1.12 -19.24
C PHE A 250 -6.11 0.25 -18.82
N ASP A 251 -6.36 0.09 -17.50
CA ASP A 251 -7.48 -0.70 -17.00
C ASP A 251 -8.81 -0.23 -17.64
N PRO A 252 -9.68 -1.14 -18.14
CA PRO A 252 -10.91 -0.77 -18.84
C PRO A 252 -11.84 0.17 -18.07
N ARG A 253 -11.77 0.18 -16.73
CA ARG A 253 -12.58 1.07 -15.88
C ARG A 253 -12.25 2.55 -16.09
N TRP A 254 -11.04 2.89 -16.54
CA TRP A 254 -10.62 4.29 -16.71
C TRP A 254 -9.72 4.57 -17.91
N GLY A 255 -9.09 3.57 -18.53
CA GLY A 255 -8.06 3.75 -19.56
C GLY A 255 -8.52 4.57 -20.75
N SER A 256 -9.78 4.41 -21.19
CA SER A 256 -10.38 5.17 -22.30
C SER A 256 -10.85 6.57 -21.93
N THR A 257 -10.84 6.91 -20.64
CA THR A 257 -11.35 8.20 -20.17
C THR A 257 -10.35 9.31 -20.44
N VAL A 258 -10.86 10.52 -20.72
CA VAL A 258 -10.04 11.73 -20.91
C VAL A 258 -9.29 12.04 -19.62
N TYR A 259 -7.97 12.23 -19.72
CA TYR A 259 -7.13 12.77 -18.67
C TYR A 259 -6.80 14.24 -18.96
N GLY A 260 -7.60 15.14 -18.39
CA GLY A 260 -7.52 16.57 -18.63
C GLY A 260 -8.91 17.20 -18.65
N LYS A 261 -8.98 18.47 -19.07
CA LYS A 261 -10.21 19.28 -18.99
C LYS A 261 -11.27 18.91 -20.02
N ASP A 262 -10.84 18.46 -21.20
CA ASP A 262 -11.71 18.23 -22.35
C ASP A 262 -11.07 17.25 -23.34
N LYS A 263 -11.81 16.88 -24.39
CA LYS A 263 -11.41 15.91 -25.41
C LYS A 263 -10.15 16.28 -26.22
N SER A 264 -9.66 17.52 -26.12
CA SER A 264 -8.37 17.91 -26.72
C SER A 264 -7.16 17.44 -25.91
N TYR A 265 -7.38 16.85 -24.74
CA TYR A 265 -6.37 16.18 -23.94
C TYR A 265 -6.32 14.68 -24.28
N THR A 266 -5.24 14.04 -23.87
CA THR A 266 -5.03 12.59 -24.03
C THR A 266 -5.87 11.77 -23.05
N SER A 267 -5.98 10.48 -23.33
CA SER A 267 -6.60 9.50 -22.42
C SER A 267 -5.70 9.12 -21.23
N MET A 268 -6.27 8.42 -20.26
CA MET A 268 -5.53 7.75 -19.17
C MET A 268 -4.52 6.73 -19.70
N THR A 269 -4.89 5.92 -20.70
CA THR A 269 -3.97 4.96 -21.32
C THR A 269 -2.74 5.65 -21.92
N GLU A 270 -2.87 6.86 -22.44
CA GLU A 270 -1.78 7.57 -23.12
C GLU A 270 -0.87 8.33 -22.17
N ALA A 271 -1.41 8.98 -21.13
CA ALA A 271 -0.65 9.90 -20.30
C ALA A 271 -0.94 9.81 -18.79
N GLY A 272 -1.67 8.77 -18.36
CA GLY A 272 -2.12 8.57 -16.99
C GLY A 272 -1.09 7.97 -16.03
N CYS A 273 0.19 7.82 -16.43
CA CYS A 273 1.20 7.21 -15.56
C CYS A 273 1.38 7.95 -14.23
N GLY A 274 1.37 9.29 -14.23
CA GLY A 274 1.42 10.13 -13.04
C GLY A 274 0.29 9.87 -12.04
N PRO A 275 -0.98 10.07 -12.42
CA PRO A 275 -2.11 9.79 -11.51
C PRO A 275 -2.21 8.31 -11.11
N THR A 276 -1.79 7.37 -11.97
CA THR A 276 -1.72 5.94 -11.59
C THR A 276 -0.66 5.69 -10.51
N ALA A 277 0.52 6.29 -10.61
CA ALA A 277 1.55 6.19 -9.57
C ALA A 277 1.12 6.87 -8.26
N LEU A 278 0.48 8.04 -8.33
CA LEU A 278 -0.10 8.69 -7.16
C LEU A 278 -1.18 7.84 -6.50
N ALA A 279 -2.04 7.19 -7.28
CA ALA A 279 -3.08 6.29 -6.76
C ALA A 279 -2.48 5.15 -5.92
N MET A 280 -1.40 4.52 -6.41
CA MET A 280 -0.70 3.47 -5.67
C MET A 280 -0.09 3.99 -4.36
N MET A 281 0.52 5.19 -4.35
CA MET A 281 1.06 5.80 -3.12
C MET A 281 -0.03 6.17 -2.12
N MET A 282 -1.13 6.77 -2.58
CA MET A 282 -2.23 7.19 -1.73
C MET A 282 -2.94 5.98 -1.12
N ASP A 283 -3.18 4.93 -1.91
CA ASP A 283 -3.74 3.66 -1.42
C ASP A 283 -2.81 3.04 -0.37
N PHE A 284 -1.49 2.98 -0.63
CA PHE A 284 -0.52 2.48 0.35
C PHE A 284 -0.53 3.27 1.67
N ALA A 285 -0.50 4.59 1.59
CA ALA A 285 -0.47 5.46 2.77
C ALA A 285 -1.78 5.37 3.58
N ASP A 286 -2.91 5.17 2.92
CA ASP A 286 -4.21 4.99 3.56
C ASP A 286 -4.33 3.65 4.30
N GLN A 287 -3.58 2.63 3.87
CA GLN A 287 -3.49 1.34 4.57
C GLN A 287 -2.76 1.45 5.93
N GLU A 288 -2.17 2.59 6.27
CA GLU A 288 -1.53 2.84 7.58
C GLU A 288 -2.50 3.36 8.64
N ASP A 289 -3.78 3.54 8.31
CA ASP A 289 -4.83 3.88 9.28
C ASP A 289 -5.14 2.68 10.21
N PRO A 290 -4.77 2.72 11.51
CA PRO A 290 -4.96 1.60 12.42
C PRO A 290 -6.42 1.28 12.70
N GLU A 291 -7.36 2.19 12.44
CA GLU A 291 -8.81 1.93 12.57
C GLU A 291 -9.41 1.22 11.34
N GLY A 292 -8.58 0.92 10.33
CA GLY A 292 -8.94 0.07 9.19
C GLY A 292 -10.08 0.62 8.34
N ARG A 293 -10.23 1.95 8.23
CA ARG A 293 -11.34 2.55 7.49
C ARG A 293 -11.29 2.22 6.00
N HIS A 294 -10.08 2.11 5.44
CA HIS A 294 -9.85 1.72 4.06
C HIS A 294 -10.28 0.28 3.78
N SER A 295 -9.78 -0.67 4.57
CA SER A 295 -10.04 -2.11 4.39
C SER A 295 -11.52 -2.44 4.56
N ARG A 296 -12.21 -1.75 5.47
CA ARG A 296 -13.67 -1.90 5.69
C ARG A 296 -14.55 -1.25 4.61
N GLY A 297 -13.96 -0.62 3.58
CA GLY A 297 -14.71 0.02 2.51
C GLY A 297 -15.50 1.26 2.93
N GLU A 298 -15.22 1.82 4.11
CA GLU A 298 -15.86 3.06 4.59
C GLU A 298 -15.33 4.31 3.86
N LYS A 299 -14.27 4.15 3.07
CA LYS A 299 -13.63 5.22 2.32
C LYS A 299 -13.43 4.79 0.87
N ASP A 300 -13.80 5.69 -0.05
CA ASP A 300 -13.60 5.47 -1.47
C ASP A 300 -12.12 5.25 -1.81
N PRO A 301 -11.76 4.16 -2.51
CA PRO A 301 -10.37 3.87 -2.82
C PRO A 301 -9.73 4.97 -3.68
N TYR A 302 -8.42 5.13 -3.52
CA TYR A 302 -7.62 6.07 -4.31
C TYR A 302 -7.33 5.49 -5.69
N THR A 303 -8.34 5.49 -6.57
CA THR A 303 -8.20 4.94 -7.93
C THR A 303 -7.41 5.88 -8.87
N PRO A 304 -6.80 5.35 -9.94
CA PRO A 304 -6.18 6.17 -10.97
C PRO A 304 -7.11 7.22 -11.58
N ARG A 305 -8.41 6.90 -11.75
CA ARG A 305 -9.39 7.90 -12.23
C ARG A 305 -9.53 9.06 -11.26
N LYS A 306 -9.72 8.78 -9.96
CA LYS A 306 -9.85 9.80 -8.91
C LYS A 306 -8.61 10.69 -8.86
N MET A 307 -7.43 10.09 -8.97
CA MET A 307 -6.17 10.85 -8.99
C MET A 307 -5.97 11.63 -10.28
N ALA A 308 -6.51 11.18 -11.41
CA ALA A 308 -6.50 11.92 -12.67
C ALA A 308 -7.42 13.14 -12.64
N ASP A 309 -8.58 13.02 -12.00
CA ASP A 309 -9.48 14.15 -11.75
C ASP A 309 -8.80 15.23 -10.89
N TYR A 310 -8.13 14.81 -9.82
CA TYR A 310 -7.27 15.67 -9.02
C TYR A 310 -6.15 16.31 -9.88
N ALA A 311 -5.33 15.50 -10.54
CA ALA A 311 -4.18 15.97 -11.29
C ALA A 311 -4.57 16.89 -12.46
N THR A 312 -5.79 16.80 -13.00
CA THR A 312 -6.31 17.72 -14.03
C THR A 312 -6.18 19.18 -13.62
N ASN A 313 -6.36 19.50 -12.33
CA ASN A 313 -6.22 20.86 -11.81
C ASN A 313 -4.88 21.11 -11.10
N HIS A 314 -4.19 20.04 -10.69
CA HIS A 314 -3.01 20.13 -9.82
C HIS A 314 -1.71 19.66 -10.46
N GLY A 315 -1.67 19.27 -11.74
CA GLY A 315 -0.41 18.86 -12.36
C GLY A 315 -0.45 18.51 -13.85
N ARG A 316 -1.62 18.34 -14.45
CA ARG A 316 -1.77 17.98 -15.86
C ARG A 316 -1.16 19.05 -16.77
N VAL A 317 -0.26 18.64 -17.66
CA VAL A 317 0.35 19.47 -18.70
C VAL A 317 -0.08 18.97 -20.08
N LYS A 318 -0.91 19.74 -20.80
CA LYS A 318 -1.44 19.34 -22.12
C LYS A 318 -0.31 18.82 -23.04
N GLY A 319 -0.53 17.66 -23.65
CA GLY A 319 0.46 16.97 -24.50
C GLY A 319 1.63 16.26 -23.80
N SER A 320 1.92 16.55 -22.53
CA SER A 320 3.17 16.10 -21.85
C SER A 320 2.96 15.26 -20.58
N GLY A 321 1.72 14.86 -20.25
CA GLY A 321 1.41 14.11 -19.03
C GLY A 321 1.26 14.97 -17.77
N THR A 322 2.04 14.68 -16.74
CA THR A 322 1.86 15.25 -15.39
C THR A 322 3.14 15.89 -14.88
N ASN A 323 3.03 17.09 -14.33
CA ASN A 323 4.08 17.73 -13.53
C ASN A 323 3.97 17.22 -12.08
N GLY A 324 4.96 16.43 -11.66
CA GLY A 324 5.01 15.76 -10.37
C GLY A 324 5.13 16.73 -9.21
N ASP A 325 5.98 17.75 -9.31
CA ASP A 325 6.16 18.73 -8.24
C ASP A 325 4.87 19.50 -7.94
N LYS A 326 4.16 19.92 -8.99
CA LYS A 326 2.85 20.58 -8.81
C LYS A 326 1.82 19.62 -8.22
N MET A 327 1.75 18.39 -8.74
CA MET A 327 0.79 17.37 -8.30
C MET A 327 1.03 16.98 -6.84
N MET A 328 2.28 16.87 -6.41
CA MET A 328 2.62 16.49 -5.04
C MET A 328 2.53 17.67 -4.07
N GLY A 329 2.93 18.88 -4.50
CA GLY A 329 2.92 20.08 -3.67
C GLY A 329 1.53 20.58 -3.31
N ASP A 330 0.51 20.29 -4.13
CA ASP A 330 -0.88 20.67 -3.88
C ASP A 330 -1.70 19.57 -3.17
N LEU A 331 -1.10 18.42 -2.82
CA LEU A 331 -1.86 17.23 -2.40
C LEU A 331 -2.72 17.50 -1.15
N SER A 332 -2.16 18.19 -0.16
CA SER A 332 -2.84 18.51 1.11
C SER A 332 -4.05 19.45 0.93
N LYS A 333 -4.13 20.19 -0.19
CA LYS A 333 -5.27 21.08 -0.48
C LYS A 333 -6.53 20.31 -0.80
N SER A 334 -6.40 19.16 -1.47
CA SER A 334 -7.54 18.29 -1.82
C SER A 334 -7.68 17.10 -0.88
N TYR A 335 -6.59 16.68 -0.24
CA TYR A 335 -6.54 15.56 0.69
C TYR A 335 -5.81 15.99 1.97
N PRO A 336 -6.47 16.72 2.89
CA PRO A 336 -5.82 17.34 4.06
C PRO A 336 -5.12 16.33 5.01
N GLY A 337 -5.56 15.07 5.01
CA GLY A 337 -4.89 13.99 5.74
C GLY A 337 -3.56 13.56 5.12
N PHE A 338 -3.18 14.05 3.94
CA PHE A 338 -2.00 13.61 3.21
C PHE A 338 -1.12 14.80 2.82
N THR A 339 0.18 14.55 2.76
CA THR A 339 1.14 15.53 2.26
C THR A 339 2.10 14.86 1.30
N GLY A 340 2.17 15.38 0.08
CA GLY A 340 3.18 14.97 -0.88
C GLY A 340 4.51 15.61 -0.51
N GLN A 341 5.59 14.83 -0.55
CA GLN A 341 6.93 15.31 -0.23
C GLN A 341 7.86 15.03 -1.39
N SER A 342 8.72 16.00 -1.71
CA SER A 342 9.89 15.72 -2.56
C SER A 342 10.94 15.02 -1.71
N VAL A 343 11.41 13.88 -2.18
CA VAL A 343 12.45 13.09 -1.53
C VAL A 343 13.85 13.55 -2.00
N GLY A 344 13.92 14.32 -3.10
CA GLY A 344 15.15 14.93 -3.57
C GLY A 344 16.06 13.95 -4.32
N LYS A 345 17.07 13.38 -3.65
CA LYS A 345 18.10 12.53 -4.28
C LYS A 345 17.82 11.04 -4.05
N LEU A 346 18.42 10.17 -4.88
CA LEU A 346 18.28 8.72 -4.78
C LEU A 346 18.64 8.16 -3.38
N ALA A 347 19.62 8.73 -2.68
CA ALA A 347 19.97 8.28 -1.32
C ALA A 347 18.78 8.40 -0.34
N ASN A 348 18.01 9.49 -0.43
CA ASN A 348 16.83 9.68 0.40
C ASN A 348 15.68 8.77 -0.04
N ALA A 349 15.61 8.41 -1.34
CA ALA A 349 14.67 7.41 -1.82
C ALA A 349 15.00 6.01 -1.26
N VAL A 350 16.27 5.64 -1.22
CA VAL A 350 16.74 4.42 -0.56
C VAL A 350 16.38 4.44 0.93
N GLU A 351 16.57 5.56 1.62
CA GLU A 351 16.15 5.72 3.02
C GLU A 351 14.64 5.53 3.21
N SER A 352 13.82 6.15 2.35
CA SER A 352 12.37 5.98 2.34
C SER A 352 11.98 4.50 2.17
N LEU A 353 12.60 3.80 1.22
CA LEU A 353 12.35 2.37 1.00
C LEU A 353 12.81 1.50 2.17
N ASN A 354 13.96 1.80 2.77
CA ASN A 354 14.45 1.12 3.97
C ASN A 354 13.55 1.37 5.19
N ASN A 355 12.81 2.48 5.20
CA ASN A 355 11.77 2.73 6.16
C ASN A 355 10.43 2.12 5.73
N GLY A 356 10.33 1.35 4.64
CA GLY A 356 9.06 0.75 4.23
C GLY A 356 8.05 1.75 3.66
N VAL A 357 8.51 2.87 3.07
CA VAL A 357 7.66 3.88 2.42
C VAL A 357 7.99 3.89 0.93
N PRO A 358 7.00 3.59 0.04
CA PRO A 358 7.25 3.52 -1.39
C PRO A 358 7.54 4.91 -1.98
N VAL A 359 8.29 4.94 -3.08
CA VAL A 359 8.77 6.19 -3.69
C VAL A 359 8.33 6.26 -5.14
N MET A 360 7.49 7.24 -5.47
CA MET A 360 7.19 7.58 -6.86
C MET A 360 8.38 8.30 -7.46
N PHE A 361 8.71 7.99 -8.70
CA PHE A 361 9.75 8.71 -9.44
C PHE A 361 9.32 8.94 -10.89
N LEU A 362 9.88 9.99 -11.48
CA LEU A 362 9.77 10.26 -12.92
C LEU A 362 11.05 9.80 -13.58
N GLY A 363 10.96 8.79 -14.43
CA GLY A 363 12.05 8.41 -15.32
C GLY A 363 11.97 9.21 -16.63
N HIS A 364 13.03 9.91 -16.98
CA HIS A 364 13.25 10.55 -18.27
C HIS A 364 14.38 9.84 -19.00
N ASP A 365 14.09 9.29 -20.18
CA ASP A 365 15.01 8.40 -20.90
C ASP A 365 15.46 7.17 -20.08
N ILE A 366 14.60 6.69 -19.18
CA ILE A 366 14.91 5.65 -18.20
C ILE A 366 14.91 4.26 -18.84
N HIS A 367 15.82 3.40 -18.38
CA HIS A 367 15.90 2.00 -18.73
C HIS A 367 15.60 1.10 -17.53
N GLY A 368 15.04 -0.08 -17.78
CA GLY A 368 14.81 -1.07 -16.75
C GLY A 368 14.48 -2.44 -17.33
N THR A 369 14.53 -3.44 -16.46
CA THR A 369 14.36 -4.85 -16.82
C THR A 369 12.92 -5.29 -16.57
N ARG A 370 12.34 -5.96 -17.55
CA ARG A 370 10.98 -6.52 -17.54
C ARG A 370 10.94 -7.87 -16.82
N ALA A 371 9.73 -8.43 -16.69
CA ALA A 371 9.51 -9.75 -16.10
C ALA A 371 10.20 -10.89 -16.87
N ASP A 372 10.36 -10.76 -18.20
CA ASP A 372 11.04 -11.74 -19.06
C ASP A 372 12.57 -11.57 -19.08
N GLY A 373 13.12 -10.66 -18.27
CA GLY A 373 14.55 -10.36 -18.21
C GLY A 373 15.05 -9.46 -19.33
N THR A 374 14.20 -9.02 -20.26
CA THR A 374 14.60 -8.08 -21.32
C THR A 374 14.53 -6.63 -20.84
N ASP A 375 15.34 -5.76 -21.44
CA ASP A 375 15.32 -4.34 -21.13
C ASP A 375 14.24 -3.59 -21.91
N THR A 376 13.75 -2.50 -21.32
CA THR A 376 12.91 -1.52 -21.99
C THR A 376 13.34 -0.12 -21.66
N LYS A 377 12.79 0.81 -22.44
CA LYS A 377 13.08 2.23 -22.33
C LYS A 377 11.80 3.05 -22.36
N TYR A 378 11.75 4.09 -21.54
CA TYR A 378 10.72 5.12 -21.56
C TYR A 378 11.33 6.50 -21.72
N GLY A 379 10.76 7.33 -22.61
CA GLY A 379 11.18 8.73 -22.77
C GLY A 379 10.74 9.65 -21.62
N GLY A 380 9.65 9.28 -20.93
CA GLY A 380 9.09 10.00 -19.80
C GLY A 380 7.99 9.15 -19.16
N HIS A 381 8.17 8.70 -17.91
CA HIS A 381 7.23 7.77 -17.27
C HIS A 381 7.29 7.83 -15.74
N TYR A 382 6.13 7.93 -15.10
CA TYR A 382 6.02 7.81 -13.64
C TYR A 382 5.84 6.35 -13.25
N MET A 383 6.61 5.92 -12.27
CA MET A 383 6.58 4.57 -11.70
C MET A 383 6.77 4.65 -10.20
N LEU A 384 6.56 3.53 -9.52
CA LEU A 384 6.71 3.43 -8.07
C LEU A 384 7.81 2.43 -7.71
N LEU A 385 8.77 2.85 -6.89
CA LEU A 385 9.72 1.95 -6.23
C LEU A 385 9.06 1.38 -4.98
N ASN A 386 9.09 0.06 -4.85
CA ASN A 386 8.52 -0.67 -3.70
C ASN A 386 9.49 -1.71 -3.12
N GLY A 387 10.78 -1.51 -3.31
CA GLY A 387 11.80 -2.35 -2.70
C GLY A 387 13.20 -1.99 -3.18
N VAL A 388 14.19 -2.36 -2.39
CA VAL A 388 15.61 -2.14 -2.67
C VAL A 388 16.43 -3.34 -2.17
N SER A 389 17.46 -3.73 -2.90
CA SER A 389 18.41 -4.77 -2.51
C SER A 389 19.31 -4.30 -1.37
N ASP A 390 19.94 -5.24 -0.66
CA ASP A 390 20.82 -4.97 0.49
C ASP A 390 21.99 -4.04 0.17
N ASP A 391 22.54 -4.18 -1.02
CA ASP A 391 23.64 -3.35 -1.50
C ASP A 391 23.17 -2.01 -2.09
N GLY A 392 21.86 -1.75 -2.12
CA GLY A 392 21.27 -0.53 -2.68
C GLY A 392 21.36 -0.42 -4.19
N LYS A 393 21.74 -1.50 -4.91
CA LYS A 393 22.02 -1.45 -6.35
C LYS A 393 20.86 -1.84 -7.24
N LYS A 394 19.85 -2.53 -6.72
CA LYS A 394 18.68 -2.99 -7.49
C LYS A 394 17.40 -2.65 -6.76
N PHE A 395 16.41 -2.20 -7.52
CA PHE A 395 15.13 -1.73 -7.02
C PHE A 395 13.99 -2.52 -7.65
N ASN A 396 12.96 -2.80 -6.86
CA ASN A 396 11.70 -3.34 -7.35
C ASN A 396 10.81 -2.19 -7.81
N VAL A 397 10.10 -2.42 -8.93
CA VAL A 397 9.26 -1.41 -9.57
C VAL A 397 7.84 -1.92 -9.77
N ASN A 398 6.91 -1.14 -9.25
CA ASN A 398 5.49 -1.20 -9.58
C ASN A 398 5.22 -0.22 -10.73
N ASP A 399 5.32 -0.74 -11.95
CA ASP A 399 5.07 0.01 -13.19
C ASP A 399 3.61 -0.18 -13.64
N GLY A 400 2.82 0.90 -13.54
CA GLY A 400 1.43 0.95 -13.99
C GLY A 400 1.25 1.35 -15.46
N GLY A 401 2.33 1.26 -16.25
CA GLY A 401 2.48 1.78 -17.60
C GLY A 401 1.55 1.20 -18.66
N ARG A 402 1.72 1.62 -19.91
CA ARG A 402 0.72 1.52 -21.00
C ARG A 402 0.33 0.10 -21.45
N ASN A 403 1.13 -0.92 -21.15
CA ASN A 403 0.76 -2.34 -21.33
C ASN A 403 1.65 -3.27 -20.49
N LYS A 404 1.08 -4.41 -20.04
CA LYS A 404 1.77 -5.33 -19.12
C LYS A 404 3.11 -5.88 -19.66
N SER A 405 3.21 -6.10 -20.97
CA SER A 405 4.40 -6.71 -21.59
C SER A 405 5.62 -5.80 -21.67
N ARG A 406 5.44 -4.50 -21.40
CA ARG A 406 6.55 -3.53 -21.36
C ARG A 406 6.87 -3.03 -19.96
N ASN A 407 6.07 -3.36 -18.96
CA ASN A 407 6.26 -2.86 -17.61
C ASN A 407 7.64 -3.24 -17.06
N ILE A 408 8.35 -2.23 -16.58
CA ILE A 408 9.60 -2.42 -15.85
C ILE A 408 9.28 -3.07 -14.51
N ARG A 409 10.03 -4.12 -14.16
CA ARG A 409 9.93 -4.82 -12.86
C ARG A 409 11.08 -4.49 -11.95
N THR A 410 12.26 -4.24 -12.52
CA THR A 410 13.43 -3.87 -11.73
C THR A 410 14.27 -2.82 -12.44
N ILE A 411 14.91 -1.94 -11.67
CA ILE A 411 15.84 -0.92 -12.16
C ILE A 411 17.09 -0.94 -11.28
N SER A 412 18.25 -0.65 -11.85
CA SER A 412 19.51 -0.49 -11.11
C SER A 412 19.71 0.94 -10.58
N ASP A 413 20.56 1.10 -9.57
CA ASP A 413 20.92 2.43 -9.04
C ASP A 413 21.54 3.32 -10.13
N LYS A 414 22.40 2.75 -10.99
CA LYS A 414 23.00 3.46 -12.12
C LYS A 414 21.92 4.01 -13.06
N GLN A 415 20.96 3.18 -13.46
CA GLN A 415 19.86 3.62 -14.31
C GLN A 415 19.03 4.73 -13.65
N LEU A 416 18.75 4.62 -12.34
CA LEU A 416 18.05 5.67 -11.62
C LEU A 416 18.86 6.98 -11.56
N ARG A 417 20.17 6.93 -11.32
CA ARG A 417 21.04 8.12 -11.30
C ARG A 417 21.10 8.82 -12.66
N ASP A 418 21.15 8.04 -13.73
CA ASP A 418 21.29 8.57 -15.09
C ASP A 418 19.97 9.12 -15.64
N GLY A 419 18.83 8.53 -15.25
CA GLY A 419 17.54 8.79 -15.90
C GLY A 419 16.40 9.28 -15.00
N SER A 420 16.59 9.48 -13.69
CA SER A 420 15.49 9.99 -12.84
C SER A 420 15.47 11.51 -12.80
N ALA A 421 14.29 12.09 -13.01
CA ALA A 421 14.04 13.53 -12.98
C ALA A 421 13.38 14.02 -11.69
N GLY A 422 13.02 13.12 -10.77
CA GLY A 422 12.48 13.48 -9.46
C GLY A 422 11.99 12.26 -8.67
N TYR A 423 11.90 12.42 -7.35
CA TYR A 423 11.43 11.42 -6.40
C TYR A 423 10.47 12.05 -5.40
N TRP A 424 9.37 11.36 -5.13
CA TRP A 424 8.34 11.81 -4.21
C TRP A 424 7.79 10.64 -3.40
N ASN A 425 7.30 10.93 -2.21
CA ASN A 425 6.47 10.01 -1.43
C ASN A 425 5.27 10.77 -0.85
N VAL A 426 4.36 10.02 -0.22
CA VAL A 426 3.20 10.56 0.47
C VAL A 426 3.33 10.23 1.94
N LYS A 427 3.16 11.23 2.79
CA LYS A 427 3.00 11.07 4.23
C LYS A 427 1.53 11.17 4.60
N HIS A 428 1.04 10.21 5.38
CA HIS A 428 -0.26 10.31 6.06
C HIS A 428 -0.07 11.10 7.36
N ASN A 429 -0.88 12.13 7.57
CA ASN A 429 -0.79 13.05 8.70
C ASN A 429 -1.62 12.59 9.91
N THR A 430 -1.84 11.29 10.07
CA THR A 430 -2.60 10.77 11.21
C THR A 430 -1.83 10.90 12.51
N HIS A 431 -2.53 11.44 13.51
CA HIS A 431 -2.10 11.50 14.91
C HIS A 431 -1.82 10.13 15.51
#